data_AF-A0A3P7LF47-F1
#
_entry.id   AF-A0A3P7LF47-F1
#
_cell.length_a   1.000
_cell.length_b   1.000
_cell.length_c   1.000
_cell.angle_alpha   90.00
_cell.angle_beta   90.00
_cell.angle_gamma   90.00
#
_symmetry.space_group_name_H-M   'P 1'
#
loop_
_entity.id
_entity.type
_entity.pdbx_description
1 polymer ?
#
loop_
_entity_poly.entity_id
_entity_poly.type
_entity_poly.pdbx_seq_one_letter_code
_entity_poly.pdbx_strand_id
1 'polypeptide(L)'
;MLREKVAKQELDKNVYGNLPGSKSLFKMRYDCNDEALAEAVIGPDCNHAPIDLKAVIGPDCNHAPIDLSLIGKSENYHLYHFTTQGSDAYTQIHIALNEWNSTVRRMNDDGIYNGGAIAPFANMIYYKSLTLGCAIKYCTSPDYNNWFAIACVYGATPKLGEPLYLADSTDKKGCIANDLCQKLVLKNSRCSTRTGLCETYGNKAALTVDCNC
;
A
#
# COMPACT_ATOMS: atom_id res chain seq x y z
N MET A 1 7.49 8.14 4.81
CA MET A 1 6.79 9.26 5.47
C MET A 1 5.52 8.92 6.24
N LEU A 2 4.70 7.89 5.93
CA LEU A 2 3.67 7.41 6.89
C LEU A 2 4.20 6.32 7.82
N ARG A 3 4.71 5.21 7.26
CA ARG A 3 5.28 4.08 8.04
C ARG A 3 6.40 4.52 8.98
N GLU A 4 7.23 5.46 8.55
CA GLU A 4 8.25 6.05 9.44
C GLU A 4 7.64 6.72 10.69
N LYS A 5 6.56 7.50 10.53
CA LYS A 5 5.85 8.11 11.66
C LYS A 5 5.23 7.06 12.56
N VAL A 6 4.71 5.96 11.99
CA VAL A 6 4.24 4.81 12.78
C VAL A 6 5.39 4.22 13.59
N ALA A 7 6.51 3.90 12.92
CA ALA A 7 7.68 3.29 13.57
C ALA A 7 8.21 4.13 14.74
N LYS A 8 8.23 5.46 14.57
CA LYS A 8 8.71 6.43 15.56
C LYS A 8 7.64 6.94 16.52
N GLN A 9 6.40 6.47 16.43
CA GLN A 9 5.30 6.95 17.26
C GLN A 9 5.01 8.47 17.13
N GLU A 10 5.11 9.00 15.91
CA GLU A 10 4.99 10.43 15.56
C GLU A 10 3.64 10.78 14.91
N LEU A 11 2.68 9.84 14.87
CA LEU A 11 1.33 10.12 14.40
C LEU A 11 0.58 11.04 15.37
N ASP A 12 -0.27 11.92 14.84
CA ASP A 12 -1.10 12.83 15.65
C ASP A 12 -2.10 12.06 16.50
N LYS A 13 -1.91 12.09 17.82
CA LYS A 13 -2.77 11.35 18.76
C LYS A 13 -4.25 11.73 18.69
N ASN A 14 -4.56 12.97 18.28
CA ASN A 14 -5.95 13.41 18.13
C ASN A 14 -6.67 12.73 16.96
N VAL A 15 -5.90 12.37 15.92
CA VAL A 15 -6.40 11.73 14.70
C VAL A 15 -6.33 10.21 14.82
N TYR A 16 -5.16 9.67 15.19
CA TYR A 16 -4.86 8.24 15.08
C TYR A 16 -5.06 7.47 16.41
N GLY A 17 -5.17 8.16 17.54
CA GLY A 17 -5.13 7.54 18.87
C GLY A 17 -3.69 7.39 19.40
N ASN A 18 -3.50 6.72 20.53
CA ASN A 18 -2.19 6.57 21.17
C ASN A 18 -1.44 5.34 20.65
N LEU A 19 -1.30 5.27 19.33
CA LEU A 19 -0.64 4.17 18.66
C LEU A 19 0.81 4.00 19.14
N PRO A 20 1.28 2.76 19.39
CA PRO A 20 2.65 2.48 19.78
C PRO A 20 3.60 2.55 18.58
N GLY A 21 4.90 2.74 18.85
CA GLY A 21 5.94 2.66 17.82
C GLY A 21 6.30 1.22 17.44
N SER A 22 7.11 1.05 16.38
CA SER A 22 7.58 -0.25 15.91
C SER A 22 9.04 -0.23 15.44
N LYS A 23 9.85 -1.17 15.94
CA LYS A 23 11.23 -1.46 15.53
C LYS A 23 11.32 -2.40 14.32
N SER A 24 10.17 -2.81 13.84
CA SER A 24 9.98 -4.01 13.03
C SER A 24 9.23 -3.71 11.73
N LEU A 25 8.98 -2.42 11.48
CA LEU A 25 8.23 -1.94 10.33
C LEU A 25 9.16 -1.73 9.14
N PHE A 26 8.77 -2.28 7.99
CA PHE A 26 9.57 -2.23 6.78
C PHE A 26 9.23 -1.05 5.88
N LYS A 27 10.25 -0.51 5.21
CA LYS A 27 10.08 0.35 4.05
C LYS A 27 9.56 -0.51 2.90
N MET A 28 8.44 -0.10 2.30
CA MET A 28 7.93 -0.77 1.10
C MET A 28 8.88 -0.55 -0.07
N ARG A 29 9.02 -1.57 -0.91
CA ARG A 29 9.68 -1.49 -2.20
C ARG A 29 8.64 -1.38 -3.31
N TYR A 30 8.97 -0.63 -4.35
CA TYR A 30 8.15 -0.63 -5.53
C TYR A 30 8.29 -1.98 -6.26
N ASP A 31 7.18 -2.55 -6.73
CA ASP A 31 7.14 -3.82 -7.47
C ASP A 31 6.26 -3.67 -8.72
N CYS A 32 6.85 -3.96 -9.88
CA CYS A 32 6.16 -3.82 -11.17
C CYS A 32 5.01 -4.82 -11.36
N ASN A 33 5.02 -5.97 -10.68
CA ASN A 33 3.88 -6.88 -10.73
C ASN A 33 2.71 -6.30 -9.93
N ASP A 34 3.00 -5.66 -8.80
CA ASP A 34 1.96 -4.94 -8.03
C ASP A 34 1.43 -3.73 -8.82
N GLU A 35 2.25 -3.05 -9.62
CA GLU A 35 1.80 -1.98 -10.53
C GLU A 35 0.89 -2.52 -11.63
N ALA A 36 1.27 -3.62 -12.29
CA ALA A 36 0.44 -4.25 -13.32
C ALA A 36 -0.91 -4.73 -12.75
N LEU A 37 -0.92 -5.25 -11.51
CA LEU A 37 -2.16 -5.57 -10.81
C LEU A 37 -2.98 -4.32 -10.48
N ALA A 38 -2.33 -3.22 -10.09
CA ALA A 38 -2.99 -1.94 -9.86
C ALA A 38 -3.61 -1.38 -11.14
N GLU A 39 -2.97 -1.56 -12.30
CA GLU A 39 -3.54 -1.17 -13.59
C GLU A 39 -4.74 -2.06 -13.92
N ALA A 40 -4.64 -3.37 -13.69
CA ALA A 40 -5.69 -4.34 -14.00
C ALA A 40 -6.97 -4.17 -13.17
N VAL A 41 -6.89 -3.62 -11.94
CA VAL A 41 -8.09 -3.29 -11.14
C VAL A 41 -8.79 -2.01 -11.61
N ILE A 42 -8.11 -1.17 -12.40
CA ILE A 42 -8.72 -0.02 -13.06
C ILE A 42 -9.34 -0.50 -14.37
N GLY A 43 -10.67 -0.67 -14.37
CA GLY A 43 -11.41 -1.18 -15.51
C GLY A 43 -11.22 -0.35 -16.80
N PRO A 44 -11.64 -0.89 -17.96
CA PRO A 44 -11.61 -0.17 -19.23
C PRO A 44 -12.36 1.18 -19.17
N ASP A 45 -13.47 1.21 -18.43
CA ASP A 45 -14.31 2.37 -18.14
C ASP A 45 -13.82 3.20 -16.95
N CYS A 46 -12.63 2.89 -16.44
CA CYS A 46 -12.01 3.47 -15.27
C CYS A 46 -12.73 3.26 -13.94
N ASN A 47 -13.73 2.38 -13.87
CA ASN A 47 -14.31 1.98 -12.60
C ASN A 47 -13.46 0.89 -11.94
N HIS A 48 -13.62 0.74 -10.62
CA HIS A 48 -13.01 -0.38 -9.91
C HIS A 48 -13.66 -1.68 -10.37
N ALA A 49 -12.85 -2.61 -10.85
CA ALA A 49 -13.32 -3.91 -11.31
C ALA A 49 -12.46 -5.03 -10.70
N PRO A 50 -13.06 -6.21 -10.40
CA PRO A 50 -12.28 -7.42 -10.23
C PRO A 50 -11.39 -7.66 -11.45
N ILE A 51 -10.22 -8.30 -11.26
CA ILE A 51 -9.27 -8.52 -12.35
C ILE A 51 -9.88 -9.52 -13.34
N ASP A 52 -10.25 -9.03 -14.53
CA ASP A 52 -10.68 -9.87 -15.63
C ASP A 52 -9.46 -10.43 -16.37
N LEU A 53 -9.13 -11.69 -16.11
CA LEU A 53 -8.04 -12.36 -16.80
C LEU A 53 -8.22 -12.39 -18.33
N LYS A 54 -9.44 -12.36 -18.86
CA LYS A 54 -9.64 -12.29 -20.32
C LYS A 54 -9.06 -11.01 -20.91
N ALA A 55 -9.20 -9.90 -20.17
CA ALA A 55 -8.66 -8.61 -20.58
C ALA A 55 -7.13 -8.56 -20.48
N VAL A 56 -6.53 -9.33 -19.56
CA VAL A 56 -5.07 -9.30 -19.30
C VAL A 56 -4.30 -10.32 -20.14
N ILE A 57 -4.76 -11.58 -20.18
CA ILE A 57 -4.04 -12.71 -20.81
C ILE A 57 -4.71 -13.23 -22.09
N GLY A 58 -5.82 -12.60 -22.51
CA GLY A 58 -6.47 -12.85 -23.79
C GLY A 58 -7.78 -13.64 -23.70
N PRO A 59 -8.59 -13.64 -24.78
CA PRO A 59 -9.98 -14.10 -24.78
C PRO A 59 -10.14 -15.60 -24.49
N ASP A 60 -9.08 -16.39 -24.68
CA ASP A 60 -9.09 -17.84 -24.47
C ASP A 60 -9.07 -18.24 -22.98
N CYS A 61 -8.88 -17.28 -22.07
CA CYS A 61 -8.82 -17.55 -20.64
C CYS A 61 -10.22 -17.49 -20.00
N ASN A 62 -10.91 -18.63 -19.93
CA ASN A 62 -12.23 -18.75 -19.28
C ASN A 62 -12.15 -18.83 -17.75
N HIS A 63 -11.46 -17.90 -17.11
CA HIS A 63 -11.36 -17.85 -15.65
C HIS A 63 -12.37 -16.87 -15.08
N ALA A 64 -12.87 -17.15 -13.87
CA ALA A 64 -13.64 -16.17 -13.13
C ALA A 64 -12.76 -14.95 -12.79
N PRO A 65 -13.34 -13.74 -12.67
CA PRO A 65 -12.59 -12.57 -12.24
C PRO A 65 -11.89 -12.83 -10.91
N ILE A 66 -10.64 -12.36 -10.78
CA ILE A 66 -9.82 -12.57 -9.60
C ILE A 66 -9.95 -11.38 -8.66
N ASP A 67 -10.27 -11.67 -7.41
CA ASP A 67 -10.14 -10.76 -6.28
C ASP A 67 -8.71 -10.86 -5.73
N LEU A 68 -8.06 -9.71 -5.52
CA LEU A 68 -6.68 -9.63 -5.02
C LEU A 68 -6.49 -10.33 -3.67
N SER A 69 -7.52 -10.35 -2.83
CA SER A 69 -7.50 -11.03 -1.54
C SER A 69 -7.27 -12.53 -1.67
N LEU A 70 -7.71 -13.16 -2.78
CA LEU A 70 -7.49 -14.59 -3.06
C LEU A 70 -6.02 -14.93 -3.32
N ILE A 71 -5.24 -13.95 -3.79
CA ILE A 71 -3.79 -14.07 -3.98
C ILE A 71 -3.01 -13.40 -2.85
N GLY A 72 -3.69 -13.09 -1.74
CA GLY A 72 -3.10 -12.53 -0.53
C GLY A 72 -2.69 -11.06 -0.63
N LYS A 73 -3.11 -10.34 -1.67
CA LYS A 73 -2.83 -8.92 -1.88
C LYS A 73 -4.02 -8.05 -1.49
N SER A 74 -3.73 -6.82 -1.10
CA SER A 74 -4.76 -5.82 -0.80
C SER A 74 -4.59 -4.61 -1.70
N GLU A 75 -5.66 -3.84 -1.84
CA GLU A 75 -5.69 -2.67 -2.70
C GLU A 75 -6.33 -1.47 -2.01
N ASN A 76 -5.89 -0.29 -2.43
CA ASN A 76 -6.62 0.94 -2.25
C ASN A 76 -6.97 1.50 -3.62
N TYR A 77 -8.18 2.04 -3.75
CA TYR A 77 -8.67 2.63 -4.98
C TYR A 77 -9.27 4.02 -4.69
N HIS A 78 -9.11 4.95 -5.62
CA HIS A 78 -9.61 6.32 -5.52
C HIS A 78 -10.04 6.85 -6.88
N LEU A 79 -11.18 7.54 -6.91
CA LEU A 79 -11.72 8.23 -8.07
C LEU A 79 -11.79 9.73 -7.77
N TYR A 80 -11.18 10.53 -8.62
CA TYR A 80 -11.19 11.99 -8.50
C TYR A 80 -11.75 12.65 -9.75
N HIS A 81 -12.95 13.22 -9.66
CA HIS A 81 -13.53 14.05 -10.72
C HIS A 81 -13.04 15.49 -10.62
N PHE A 82 -12.67 16.10 -11.74
CA PHE A 82 -12.25 17.49 -11.77
C PHE A 82 -12.91 18.27 -12.90
N THR A 83 -13.18 19.54 -12.63
CA THR A 83 -13.89 20.43 -13.57
C THR A 83 -12.94 21.34 -14.35
N THR A 84 -11.67 21.46 -13.95
CA THR A 84 -10.67 22.34 -14.58
C THR A 84 -9.46 21.56 -15.05
N GLN A 85 -9.02 21.78 -16.30
CA GLN A 85 -7.74 21.30 -16.79
C GLN A 85 -6.60 21.85 -15.90
N GLY A 86 -5.73 20.97 -15.40
CA GLY A 86 -4.50 21.41 -14.72
C GLY A 86 -4.00 20.55 -13.57
N SER A 87 -4.71 19.51 -13.11
CA SER A 87 -4.14 18.60 -12.12
C SER A 87 -3.31 17.51 -12.79
N ASP A 88 -2.03 17.45 -12.49
CA ASP A 88 -1.13 16.40 -12.95
C ASP A 88 -1.30 15.10 -12.13
N ALA A 89 -0.87 13.97 -12.70
CA ALA A 89 -0.98 12.66 -12.05
C ALA A 89 -0.23 12.58 -10.71
N TYR A 90 0.87 13.31 -10.54
CA TYR A 90 1.65 13.34 -9.30
C TYR A 90 0.88 14.02 -8.18
N THR A 91 0.19 15.13 -8.45
CA THR A 91 -0.71 15.76 -7.48
C THR A 91 -1.84 14.82 -7.06
N GLN A 92 -2.40 14.07 -8.01
CA GLN A 92 -3.55 13.21 -7.76
C GLN A 92 -3.22 11.97 -6.93
N ILE A 93 -2.06 11.34 -7.14
CA ILE A 93 -1.62 10.23 -6.27
C ILE A 93 -1.39 10.69 -4.83
N HIS A 94 -0.91 11.92 -4.61
CA HIS A 94 -0.79 12.46 -3.24
C HIS A 94 -2.14 12.70 -2.59
N ILE A 95 -3.14 13.16 -3.33
CA ILE A 95 -4.52 13.29 -2.84
C ILE A 95 -5.04 11.93 -2.40
N ALA A 96 -4.96 10.91 -3.26
CA ALA A 96 -5.39 9.55 -2.95
C ALA A 96 -4.71 8.99 -1.69
N LEU A 97 -3.37 9.11 -1.59
CA LEU A 97 -2.62 8.67 -0.41
C LEU A 97 -3.05 9.40 0.88
N ASN A 98 -3.32 10.69 0.80
CA ASN A 98 -3.79 11.47 1.94
C ASN A 98 -5.20 11.08 2.36
N GLU A 99 -6.11 10.85 1.40
CA GLU A 99 -7.46 10.39 1.68
C GLU A 99 -7.46 9.01 2.35
N TRP A 100 -6.74 8.05 1.79
CA TRP A 100 -6.62 6.72 2.38
C TRP A 100 -6.04 6.78 3.78
N ASN A 101 -5.02 7.61 4.00
CA ASN A 101 -4.46 7.83 5.33
C ASN A 101 -5.47 8.49 6.30
N SER A 102 -6.38 9.33 5.80
CA SER A 102 -7.42 10.00 6.61
C SER A 102 -8.61 9.11 6.98
N THR A 103 -8.71 7.90 6.41
CA THR A 103 -9.80 6.97 6.71
C THR A 103 -9.79 6.47 8.15
N VAL A 104 -8.62 6.51 8.80
CA VAL A 104 -8.48 6.15 10.20
C VAL A 104 -9.18 7.16 11.10
N ARG A 105 -10.00 6.63 12.01
CA ARG A 105 -10.63 7.40 13.08
C ARG A 105 -10.30 6.71 14.39
N ARG A 106 -9.30 7.21 15.12
CA ARG A 106 -8.84 6.68 16.42
C ARG A 106 -8.76 5.15 16.48
N MET A 107 -7.62 4.60 16.13
CA MET A 107 -7.39 3.18 16.32
C MET A 107 -7.28 2.83 17.80
N ASN A 108 -7.55 1.56 18.11
CA ASN A 108 -7.24 1.00 19.42
C ASN A 108 -5.73 1.06 19.68
N ASP A 109 -5.35 1.23 20.95
CA ASP A 109 -3.94 1.40 21.37
C ASP A 109 -3.06 0.17 21.10
N ASP A 110 -3.65 -0.96 20.72
CA ASP A 110 -2.97 -2.21 20.37
C ASP A 110 -2.67 -2.35 18.86
N GLY A 111 -3.16 -1.42 18.03
CA GLY A 111 -2.93 -1.45 16.57
C GLY A 111 -3.53 -2.68 15.87
N ILE A 112 -4.56 -3.29 16.45
CA ILE A 112 -5.26 -4.45 15.90
C ILE A 112 -6.20 -4.04 14.76
N TYR A 113 -6.15 -4.78 13.66
CA TYR A 113 -7.05 -4.55 12.54
C TYR A 113 -8.46 -5.06 12.83
N ASN A 114 -9.45 -4.18 12.76
CA ASN A 114 -10.86 -4.49 13.00
C ASN A 114 -11.73 -4.39 11.74
N GLY A 115 -11.13 -4.22 10.55
CA GLY A 115 -11.86 -4.12 9.28
C GLY A 115 -12.52 -2.76 9.07
N GLY A 116 -13.54 -2.74 8.21
CA GLY A 116 -14.37 -1.57 7.97
C GLY A 116 -13.63 -0.40 7.30
N ALA A 117 -13.98 0.83 7.70
CA ALA A 117 -13.53 2.03 7.02
C ALA A 117 -12.02 2.28 7.11
N ILE A 118 -11.30 1.67 8.05
CA ILE A 118 -9.85 1.87 8.20
C ILE A 118 -9.02 1.03 7.23
N ALA A 119 -9.64 0.19 6.40
CA ALA A 119 -8.93 -0.70 5.48
C ALA A 119 -7.88 0.03 4.61
N PRO A 120 -8.16 1.23 4.05
CA PRO A 120 -7.16 1.92 3.24
C PRO A 120 -5.92 2.33 4.03
N PHE A 121 -6.11 2.85 5.25
CA PHE A 121 -5.01 3.15 6.15
C PHE A 121 -4.25 1.89 6.58
N ALA A 122 -4.98 0.81 6.91
CA ALA A 122 -4.42 -0.47 7.31
C ALA A 122 -3.47 -1.05 6.25
N ASN A 123 -3.89 -1.04 4.98
CA ASN A 123 -3.07 -1.50 3.85
C ASN A 123 -1.74 -0.75 3.76
N MET A 124 -1.75 0.57 3.99
CA MET A 124 -0.56 1.43 3.93
C MET A 124 0.47 1.15 5.05
N ILE A 125 0.03 0.65 6.20
CA ILE A 125 0.91 0.45 7.37
C ILE A 125 1.19 -1.02 7.68
N TYR A 126 0.50 -1.97 7.05
CA TYR A 126 0.57 -3.39 7.40
C TYR A 126 1.95 -4.01 7.25
N TYR A 127 2.56 -4.43 8.37
CA TYR A 127 3.98 -4.80 8.45
C TYR A 127 4.40 -5.97 7.55
N LYS A 128 3.47 -6.86 7.18
CA LYS A 128 3.75 -7.97 6.25
C LYS A 128 3.75 -7.53 4.79
N SER A 129 3.20 -6.36 4.47
CA SER A 129 3.28 -5.79 3.13
C SER A 129 4.66 -5.16 2.91
N LEU A 130 5.50 -5.83 2.12
CA LEU A 130 6.86 -5.37 1.79
C LEU A 130 6.95 -4.70 0.42
N THR A 131 5.95 -4.90 -0.44
CA THR A 131 5.90 -4.38 -1.79
C THR A 131 4.64 -3.54 -2.01
N LEU A 132 4.73 -2.66 -3.01
CA LEU A 132 3.72 -1.69 -3.40
C LEU A 132 3.87 -1.45 -4.90
N GLY A 133 2.76 -1.35 -5.62
CA GLY A 133 2.73 -0.81 -6.97
C GLY A 133 1.45 -0.01 -7.17
N CYS A 134 1.51 1.09 -7.92
CA CYS A 134 0.36 1.97 -8.12
C CYS A 134 0.18 2.30 -9.59
N ALA A 135 -1.07 2.35 -10.03
CA ALA A 135 -1.45 2.80 -11.37
C ALA A 135 -2.33 4.03 -11.28
N ILE A 136 -2.19 4.91 -12.28
CA ILE A 136 -2.97 6.13 -12.42
C ILE A 136 -3.46 6.18 -13.86
N LYS A 137 -4.77 6.25 -14.05
CA LYS A 137 -5.40 6.35 -15.36
C LYS A 137 -6.20 7.64 -15.46
N TYR A 138 -5.94 8.39 -16.52
CA TYR A 138 -6.75 9.54 -16.90
C TYR A 138 -7.94 9.06 -17.73
N CYS A 139 -9.13 9.55 -17.38
CA CYS A 139 -10.38 9.01 -17.88
C CYS A 139 -11.28 10.13 -18.35
N THR A 140 -11.91 9.89 -19.50
CA THR A 140 -12.84 10.82 -20.12
C THR A 140 -14.11 10.08 -20.50
N SER A 141 -15.25 10.76 -20.39
CA SER A 141 -16.52 10.28 -20.92
C SER A 141 -17.23 11.44 -21.61
N PRO A 142 -17.97 11.19 -22.71
CA PRO A 142 -18.83 12.21 -23.30
C PRO A 142 -19.87 12.76 -22.30
N ASP A 143 -20.28 11.95 -21.32
CA ASP A 143 -21.38 12.26 -20.39
C ASP A 143 -20.91 12.81 -19.03
N TYR A 144 -19.61 12.75 -18.72
CA TYR A 144 -19.06 13.14 -17.42
C TYR A 144 -17.81 14.02 -17.57
N ASN A 145 -17.58 14.89 -16.59
CA ASN A 145 -16.30 15.61 -16.46
C ASN A 145 -15.16 14.60 -16.32
N ASN A 146 -13.99 14.94 -16.87
CA ASN A 146 -12.76 14.13 -16.78
C ASN A 146 -12.43 13.75 -15.33
N TRP A 147 -11.84 12.57 -15.14
CA TRP A 147 -11.47 12.07 -13.83
C TRP A 147 -10.18 11.25 -13.86
N PHE A 148 -9.57 11.07 -12.70
CA PHE A 148 -8.49 10.12 -12.49
C PHE A 148 -9.01 8.92 -11.71
N ALA A 149 -8.65 7.72 -12.18
CA ALA A 149 -8.73 6.50 -11.40
C ALA A 149 -7.32 6.13 -10.91
N ILE A 150 -7.19 5.89 -9.62
CA ILE A 150 -5.92 5.60 -8.96
C ILE A 150 -6.09 4.33 -8.16
N ALA A 151 -5.18 3.40 -8.35
CA ALA A 151 -5.10 2.18 -7.56
C ALA A 151 -3.69 1.98 -7.02
N CYS A 152 -3.57 1.45 -5.80
CA CYS A 152 -2.32 0.94 -5.27
C CYS A 152 -2.55 -0.46 -4.72
N VAL A 153 -1.73 -1.41 -5.15
CA VAL A 153 -1.73 -2.79 -4.67
C VAL A 153 -0.56 -3.01 -3.73
N TYR A 154 -0.83 -3.72 -2.66
CA TYR A 154 0.09 -4.02 -1.56
C TYR A 154 0.37 -5.52 -1.54
N GLY A 155 1.62 -5.88 -1.29
CA GLY A 155 2.08 -7.28 -1.33
C GLY A 155 1.48 -8.21 -0.28
N ALA A 156 0.69 -7.70 0.67
CA ALA A 156 0.01 -8.50 1.67
C ALA A 156 -1.34 -7.89 2.10
N THR A 157 -2.24 -8.72 2.61
CA THR A 157 -3.56 -8.31 3.11
C THR A 157 -3.60 -8.30 4.65
N PRO A 158 -4.03 -7.20 5.29
CA PRO A 158 -4.32 -7.17 6.72
C PRO A 158 -5.39 -8.20 7.09
N LYS A 159 -5.20 -8.91 8.20
CA LYS A 159 -6.13 -9.94 8.66
C LYS A 159 -6.93 -9.47 9.87
N LEU A 160 -8.23 -9.71 9.87
CA LEU A 160 -9.12 -9.31 10.95
C LEU A 160 -8.64 -9.91 12.28
N GLY A 161 -8.52 -9.08 13.32
CA GLY A 161 -8.04 -9.49 14.63
C GLY A 161 -6.52 -9.66 14.73
N GLU A 162 -5.76 -9.46 13.65
CA GLU A 162 -4.29 -9.45 13.69
C GLU A 162 -3.73 -8.02 13.83
N PRO A 163 -2.54 -7.88 14.44
CA PRO A 163 -1.87 -6.58 14.51
C PRO A 163 -1.46 -6.07 13.12
N LEU A 164 -1.66 -4.77 12.90
CA LEU A 164 -1.19 -4.07 11.70
C LEU A 164 0.33 -3.95 11.68
N TYR A 165 0.97 -3.95 12.85
CA TYR A 165 2.42 -3.98 13.02
C TYR A 165 2.78 -4.46 14.42
N LEU A 166 4.05 -4.85 14.61
CA LEU A 166 4.54 -5.28 15.90
C LEU A 166 4.87 -4.06 16.77
N ALA A 167 4.12 -3.88 17.85
CA ALA A 167 4.29 -2.79 18.80
C ALA A 167 5.46 -3.06 19.77
N ASP A 168 6.64 -2.55 19.44
CA ASP A 168 7.88 -2.86 20.17
C ASP A 168 8.89 -1.68 20.24
N SER A 169 8.54 -0.48 19.76
CA SER A 169 9.37 0.72 19.94
C SER A 169 8.83 1.59 21.09
N THR A 170 9.43 1.43 22.26
CA THR A 170 9.20 2.28 23.44
C THR A 170 10.08 3.54 23.44
N ASP A 171 11.17 3.53 22.67
CA ASP A 171 12.14 4.61 22.54
C ASP A 171 11.81 5.62 21.42
N LYS A 172 10.72 5.39 20.67
CA LYS A 172 10.24 6.24 19.58
C LYS A 172 11.25 6.43 18.44
N LYS A 173 12.17 5.48 18.27
CA LYS A 173 13.21 5.54 17.22
C LYS A 173 12.92 4.62 16.03
N GLY A 174 11.95 3.73 16.16
CA GLY A 174 11.83 2.59 15.29
C GLY A 174 13.02 1.64 15.44
N CYS A 175 13.47 1.03 14.34
CA CYS A 175 14.64 0.16 14.39
C CYS A 175 15.91 0.97 14.71
N ILE A 176 16.85 0.35 15.43
CA ILE A 176 18.18 0.92 15.68
C ILE A 176 19.34 -0.03 15.33
N ALA A 177 19.03 -1.29 15.04
CA ALA A 177 20.00 -2.35 14.74
C ALA A 177 19.40 -3.37 13.78
N ASN A 178 20.26 -4.08 13.05
CA ASN A 178 19.83 -5.03 12.01
C ASN A 178 19.13 -6.27 12.57
N ASP A 179 19.55 -6.76 13.74
CA ASP A 179 19.11 -8.04 14.31
C ASP A 179 17.59 -8.17 14.42
N LEU A 180 16.88 -7.09 14.77
CA LEU A 180 15.43 -7.08 14.84
C LEU A 180 14.79 -7.23 13.46
N CYS A 181 15.29 -6.50 12.47
CA CYS A 181 14.84 -6.61 11.08
C CYS A 181 15.11 -8.01 10.50
N GLN A 182 16.24 -8.64 10.87
CA GLN A 182 16.65 -9.94 10.35
C GLN A 182 15.85 -11.11 10.92
N LYS A 183 15.32 -10.97 12.15
CA LYS A 183 14.51 -12.01 12.82
C LYS A 183 13.12 -12.18 12.22
N LEU A 184 12.58 -11.16 11.56
CA LEU A 184 11.16 -11.11 11.23
C LEU A 184 10.79 -11.63 9.85
N VAL A 185 11.51 -11.17 8.81
CA VAL A 185 11.07 -11.44 7.43
C VAL A 185 12.20 -11.93 6.54
N LEU A 186 13.35 -11.25 6.50
CA LEU A 186 14.48 -11.65 5.66
C LEU A 186 15.81 -11.53 6.42
N LYS A 187 16.62 -12.60 6.41
CA LYS A 187 17.94 -12.65 7.07
C LYS A 187 18.90 -11.54 6.62
N ASN A 188 18.70 -10.98 5.42
CA ASN A 188 19.52 -9.91 4.85
C ASN A 188 18.94 -8.50 5.07
N SER A 189 17.90 -8.36 5.88
CA SER A 189 17.32 -7.06 6.19
C SER A 189 18.28 -6.19 6.99
N ARG A 190 18.21 -4.88 6.80
CA ARG A 190 18.99 -3.90 7.56
C ARG A 190 18.09 -2.84 8.14
N CYS A 191 18.51 -2.26 9.25
CA CYS A 191 17.87 -1.09 9.80
C CYS A 191 18.41 0.19 9.16
N SER A 192 17.53 1.05 8.65
CA SER A 192 17.88 2.42 8.31
C SER A 192 17.68 3.30 9.54
N THR A 193 18.77 3.60 10.26
CA THR A 193 18.71 4.41 11.50
C THR A 193 18.23 5.84 11.28
N ARG A 194 18.28 6.33 10.03
CA ARG A 194 17.70 7.63 9.64
C ARG A 194 16.17 7.60 9.71
N THR A 195 15.56 6.57 9.15
CA THR A 195 14.09 6.47 9.02
C THR A 195 13.46 5.62 10.13
N GLY A 196 14.25 4.85 10.89
CA GLY A 196 13.75 3.89 11.85
C GLY A 196 13.03 2.69 11.21
N LEU A 197 13.20 2.49 9.89
CA LEU A 197 12.55 1.41 9.14
C LEU A 197 13.54 0.31 8.76
N CYS A 198 13.04 -0.93 8.76
CA CYS A 198 13.74 -2.06 8.18
C CYS A 198 13.69 -2.00 6.64
N GLU A 199 14.78 -2.37 5.99
CA GLU A 199 14.90 -2.41 4.53
C GLU A 199 15.36 -3.78 4.07
N THR A 200 14.78 -4.26 2.96
CA THR A 200 15.14 -5.52 2.34
C THR A 200 16.05 -5.27 1.15
N TYR A 201 17.28 -5.75 1.23
CA TYR A 201 18.19 -5.76 0.07
C TYR A 201 17.96 -7.07 -0.65
N GLY A 202 17.50 -6.99 -1.90
CA GLY A 202 17.33 -8.19 -2.72
C GLY A 202 18.69 -8.85 -2.93
N ASN A 203 18.75 -10.18 -2.84
CA ASN A 203 19.80 -10.89 -3.56
C ASN A 203 19.62 -10.49 -5.04
N LYS A 204 20.65 -9.95 -5.69
CA LYS A 204 20.67 -9.59 -7.12
C LYS A 204 20.43 -10.78 -8.09
N ALA A 205 19.81 -11.87 -7.63
CA ALA A 205 19.66 -13.13 -8.37
C ALA A 205 18.23 -13.38 -8.89
N ALA A 206 17.28 -12.47 -8.68
CA ALA A 206 15.98 -12.52 -9.34
C ALA A 206 16.02 -11.64 -10.60
N LEU A 207 16.16 -12.32 -11.76
CA LEU A 207 16.00 -11.84 -13.14
C LEU A 207 15.60 -10.36 -13.31
N THR A 208 16.58 -9.51 -13.60
CA THR A 208 16.35 -8.24 -14.32
C THR A 208 16.11 -8.56 -15.79
N VAL A 209 14.84 -8.73 -16.17
CA VAL A 209 14.39 -8.13 -17.42
C VAL A 209 14.15 -6.68 -17.05
N ASP A 210 15.09 -5.80 -17.40
CA ASP A 210 14.89 -4.35 -17.35
C ASP A 210 13.89 -3.97 -18.45
N CYS A 211 12.63 -4.25 -18.22
CA CYS A 211 11.57 -3.42 -18.77
C CYS A 211 11.37 -2.33 -17.74
N ASN A 212 11.83 -1.12 -18.04
CA ASN A 212 11.52 0.04 -17.23
C ASN A 212 10.00 0.07 -17.01
N CYS A 213 9.62 -0.10 -15.74
CA CYS A 213 8.67 0.81 -15.15
C CYS A 213 9.42 2.16 -15.03
#